data_AF-A0A2M9YQV8-F1
#
_entry.id   AF-A0A2M9YQV8-F1
#
_cell.length_a   1.000
_cell.length_b   1.000
_cell.length_c   1.000
_cell.angle_alpha   90.00
_cell.angle_beta   90.00
_cell.angle_gamma   90.00
#
_symmetry.space_group_name_H-M   'P 1'
#
loop_
_entity.id
_entity.type
_entity.pdbx_description
1 polymer ?
#
loop_
_entity_poly.entity_id
_entity_poly.type
_entity_poly.pdbx_seq_one_letter_code
_entity_poly.pdbx_strand_id
1 'polypeptide(L)'
;MENSPRAAEYKPGILELWGIRVLQDLAQRDKRSPGNWTRQEFGSASRKIIGWTVFWSLQTGFWTTFFIIVVEKIFPDAPELWSSVFLEKWFWTGLALLFGTLLEFYLLYRIGLSSVYKMTRLAGLDLEEDPDLITGVSNLLSRLALEIPDPDLRLLGIDPYRLTNKQSLFITTILYKAKVFLSNLVAKIVIRKILARNSFRVYADFVAAPITAIWDAIVLYIILKELRTRLLTRILSKELVEDILSRKNSLSREAKIACMTAIGNSVVFTQRFHPNLEYILIKLHKAFQIENYHFRLDEWESLEKLLKDLNEEEKELCLKILSITCCFDGKISSFERKHLPLVFGEKSEERLVWVESLAKSIGRGDLEDARELSKLGFSVSR
;
A
#
# COMPACT_ATOMS: atom_id res chain seq x y z
N MET A 1 -9.41 -5.14 -36.34
CA MET A 1 -9.71 -3.90 -35.58
C MET A 1 -11.07 -4.10 -34.94
N GLU A 2 -11.10 -4.79 -33.81
CA GLU A 2 -12.35 -5.10 -33.13
C GLU A 2 -12.11 -4.89 -31.63
N ASN A 3 -13.11 -4.28 -30.98
CA ASN A 3 -12.99 -3.56 -29.73
C ASN A 3 -12.46 -4.43 -28.58
N SER A 4 -11.18 -4.24 -28.23
CA SER A 4 -10.70 -4.56 -26.88
C SER A 4 -11.60 -3.78 -25.90
N PRO A 5 -12.19 -4.42 -24.87
CA PRO A 5 -12.99 -3.69 -23.90
C PRO A 5 -12.07 -2.66 -23.24
N ARG A 6 -12.24 -1.38 -23.61
CA ARG A 6 -11.61 -0.27 -22.89
C ARG A 6 -11.99 -0.49 -21.43
N ALA A 7 -11.00 -0.86 -20.62
CA ALA A 7 -11.15 -0.85 -19.17
C ALA A 7 -11.80 0.49 -18.83
N ALA A 8 -12.95 0.46 -18.14
CA ALA A 8 -13.73 1.64 -17.84
C ALA A 8 -12.77 2.73 -17.35
N GLU A 9 -12.72 3.85 -18.07
CA GLU A 9 -11.78 4.94 -17.82
C GLU A 9 -11.92 5.36 -16.34
N TYR A 10 -10.91 5.02 -15.54
CA TYR A 10 -10.94 5.26 -14.11
C TYR A 10 -10.97 6.77 -13.87
N LYS A 11 -11.98 7.27 -13.14
CA LYS A 11 -12.12 8.69 -12.82
C LYS A 11 -11.73 8.93 -11.35
N PRO A 12 -10.63 9.66 -11.08
CA PRO A 12 -10.19 9.93 -9.72
C PRO A 12 -11.20 10.80 -8.95
N GLY A 13 -11.33 10.56 -7.65
CA GLY A 13 -12.19 11.34 -6.76
C GLY A 13 -11.63 12.74 -6.45
N ILE A 14 -12.42 13.61 -5.83
CA ILE A 14 -12.02 15.01 -5.51
C ILE A 14 -10.78 15.05 -4.61
N LEU A 15 -10.75 14.20 -3.56
CA LEU A 15 -9.60 14.11 -2.65
C LEU A 15 -8.36 13.57 -3.37
N GLU A 16 -8.51 12.56 -4.23
CA GLU A 16 -7.41 12.02 -5.05
C GLU A 16 -6.84 13.08 -5.99
N LEU A 17 -7.71 13.85 -6.67
CA LEU A 17 -7.29 14.96 -7.52
C LEU A 17 -6.53 16.04 -6.75
N TRP A 18 -6.93 16.33 -5.51
CA TRP A 18 -6.20 17.26 -4.66
C TRP A 18 -4.81 16.72 -4.30
N GLY A 19 -4.71 15.46 -3.89
CA GLY A 19 -3.42 14.83 -3.56
C GLY A 19 -2.47 14.78 -4.77
N ILE A 20 -2.99 14.43 -5.96
CA ILE A 20 -2.22 14.46 -7.22
C ILE A 20 -1.65 15.86 -7.48
N ARG A 21 -2.48 16.92 -7.34
CA ARG A 21 -2.01 18.30 -7.54
C ARG A 21 -0.91 18.69 -6.55
N VAL A 22 -1.03 18.27 -5.28
CA VAL A 22 0.01 18.54 -4.27
C VAL A 22 1.30 17.80 -4.62
N LEU A 23 1.23 16.56 -5.08
CA LEU A 23 2.41 15.81 -5.53
C LEU A 23 3.08 16.45 -6.76
N GLN A 24 2.29 16.94 -7.72
CA GLN A 24 2.79 17.66 -8.89
C GLN A 24 3.44 19.00 -8.50
N ASP A 25 2.84 19.77 -7.60
CA ASP A 25 3.45 21.01 -7.06
C ASP A 25 4.78 20.72 -6.35
N LEU A 26 4.86 19.64 -5.58
CA LEU A 26 6.11 19.21 -4.96
C LEU A 26 7.17 18.82 -6.00
N ALA A 27 6.76 18.11 -7.06
CA ALA A 27 7.67 17.71 -8.13
C ALA A 27 8.18 18.89 -8.95
N GLN A 28 7.34 19.89 -9.22
CA GLN A 28 7.77 21.11 -9.92
C GLN A 28 8.77 21.93 -9.09
N ARG A 29 8.65 21.89 -7.76
CA ARG A 29 9.55 22.61 -6.84
C ARG A 29 10.87 21.88 -6.63
N ASP A 30 10.88 20.55 -6.72
CA ASP A 30 12.08 19.75 -6.52
C ASP A 30 12.90 19.64 -7.81
N LYS A 31 13.94 20.47 -7.92
CA LYS A 31 14.87 20.47 -9.06
C LYS A 31 15.96 19.38 -8.95
N ARG A 32 15.97 18.60 -7.87
CA ARG A 32 16.96 17.52 -7.70
C ARG A 32 16.57 16.35 -8.57
N SER A 33 17.52 15.75 -9.28
CA SER A 33 17.30 14.49 -9.99
C SER A 33 16.81 13.39 -9.03
N PRO A 34 15.96 12.45 -9.49
CA PRO A 34 15.66 11.25 -8.71
C PRO A 34 17.01 10.61 -8.37
N GLY A 35 17.26 10.33 -7.09
CA GLY A 35 18.62 9.96 -6.72
C GLY A 35 18.97 8.56 -7.20
N ASN A 36 20.22 8.38 -7.65
CA ASN A 36 20.84 7.08 -7.89
C ASN A 36 21.31 6.46 -6.56
N TRP A 37 20.43 6.39 -5.56
CA TRP A 37 20.80 5.91 -4.23
C TRP A 37 21.10 4.41 -4.27
N THR A 38 22.19 4.00 -3.64
CA THR A 38 22.61 2.61 -3.47
C THR A 38 21.68 1.84 -2.52
N ARG A 39 21.68 0.50 -2.61
CA ARG A 39 20.70 -0.40 -1.95
C ARG A 39 20.59 -0.19 -0.41
N GLN A 40 21.69 0.12 0.26
CA GLN A 40 21.77 0.40 1.70
C GLN A 40 21.19 1.77 2.11
N GLU A 41 21.20 2.74 1.20
CA GLU A 41 20.75 4.10 1.47
C GLU A 41 19.22 4.18 1.56
N PHE A 42 18.49 3.37 0.77
CA PHE A 42 17.02 3.36 0.80
C PHE A 42 16.48 2.98 2.17
N GLY A 43 16.94 1.85 2.75
CA GLY A 43 16.40 1.32 3.99
C GLY A 43 16.63 2.23 5.20
N SER A 44 17.80 2.87 5.29
CA SER A 44 18.13 3.79 6.38
C SER A 44 17.50 5.18 6.19
N ALA A 45 17.51 5.71 4.97
CA ALA A 45 16.90 7.01 4.67
C ALA A 45 15.36 6.95 4.74
N SER A 46 14.72 5.86 4.31
CA SER A 46 13.27 5.69 4.45
C SER A 46 12.85 5.66 5.92
N ARG A 47 13.63 5.00 6.79
CA ARG A 47 13.38 5.01 8.25
C ARG A 47 13.51 6.42 8.84
N LYS A 48 14.49 7.22 8.38
CA LYS A 48 14.63 8.62 8.78
C LYS A 48 13.41 9.45 8.36
N ILE A 49 12.92 9.28 7.12
CA ILE A 49 11.71 9.95 6.63
C ILE A 49 10.50 9.57 7.49
N ILE A 50 10.32 8.28 7.79
CA ILE A 50 9.25 7.80 8.65
C ILE A 50 9.35 8.44 10.04
N GLY A 51 10.52 8.37 10.68
CA GLY A 51 10.73 8.94 12.02
C GLY A 51 10.44 10.44 12.09
N TRP A 52 10.90 11.22 11.10
CA TRP A 52 10.59 12.64 11.02
C TRP A 52 9.10 12.92 10.78
N THR A 53 8.45 12.11 9.94
CA THR A 53 7.01 12.26 9.69
C THR A 53 6.21 12.01 10.96
N VAL A 54 6.51 10.92 11.66
CA VAL A 54 5.90 10.54 12.95
C VAL A 54 6.08 11.65 13.99
N PHE A 55 7.29 12.23 14.06
CA PHE A 55 7.57 13.35 14.95
C PHE A 55 6.70 14.57 14.61
N TRP A 56 6.66 14.99 13.35
CA TRP A 56 5.88 16.16 12.94
C TRP A 56 4.37 15.95 13.02
N SER A 57 3.87 14.73 12.79
CA SER A 57 2.45 14.42 13.02
C SER A 57 2.08 14.48 14.50
N LEU A 58 2.96 14.02 15.39
CA LEU A 58 2.76 14.14 16.84
C LEU A 58 2.69 15.61 17.24
N GLN A 59 3.63 16.44 16.77
CA GLN A 59 3.59 17.88 17.03
C GLN A 59 2.29 18.52 16.51
N THR A 60 1.89 18.16 15.29
CA THR A 60 0.68 18.70 14.66
C THR A 60 -0.55 18.38 15.50
N GLY A 61 -0.82 17.10 15.79
CA GLY A 61 -1.99 16.69 16.56
C GLY A 61 -1.99 17.19 18.01
N PHE A 62 -0.81 17.32 18.62
CA PHE A 62 -0.66 17.87 19.97
C PHE A 62 -1.04 19.35 20.00
N TRP A 63 -0.45 20.18 19.15
CA TRP A 63 -0.64 21.63 19.19
C TRP A 63 -2.05 22.04 18.76
N THR A 64 -2.65 21.37 17.78
CA THR A 64 -4.05 21.61 17.38
C THR A 64 -5.02 21.25 18.49
N THR A 65 -4.85 20.08 19.12
CA THR A 65 -5.73 19.64 20.22
C THR A 65 -5.51 20.49 21.47
N PHE A 66 -4.26 20.84 21.78
CA PHE A 66 -3.92 21.72 22.91
C PHE A 66 -4.56 23.10 22.75
N PHE A 67 -4.51 23.69 21.55
CA PHE A 67 -5.16 24.97 21.28
C PHE A 67 -6.68 24.91 21.52
N ILE A 68 -7.35 23.83 21.08
CA ILE A 68 -8.79 23.64 21.32
C ILE A 68 -9.09 23.61 22.84
N ILE A 69 -8.27 22.89 23.61
CA ILE A 69 -8.41 22.80 25.08
C ILE A 69 -8.18 24.16 25.74
N VAL A 70 -7.18 24.94 25.29
CA VAL A 70 -6.93 26.28 25.81
C VAL A 70 -8.13 27.20 25.58
N VAL A 71 -8.73 27.17 24.39
CA VAL A 71 -9.94 27.96 24.11
C VAL A 71 -11.09 27.54 25.03
N GLU A 72 -11.28 26.24 25.24
CA GLU A 72 -12.32 25.72 26.14
C GLU A 72 -12.13 26.19 27.60
N LYS A 73 -10.87 26.25 28.08
CA LYS A 73 -10.52 26.63 29.46
C LYS A 73 -10.56 28.13 29.74
N ILE A 74 -10.68 28.98 28.73
CA ILE A 74 -10.93 30.42 28.92
C ILE A 74 -12.32 30.65 29.53
N PHE A 75 -13.25 29.72 29.31
CA PHE A 75 -14.63 29.82 29.80
C PHE A 75 -14.86 29.00 31.08
N PRO A 76 -15.84 29.37 31.93
CA PRO A 76 -16.18 28.62 33.14
C PRO A 76 -16.54 27.16 32.84
N ASP A 77 -16.19 26.23 33.73
CA ASP A 77 -16.42 24.79 33.53
C ASP A 77 -17.93 24.44 33.49
N ALA A 78 -18.75 25.13 34.28
CA ALA A 78 -20.20 24.90 34.39
C ALA A 78 -21.00 26.23 34.34
N PRO A 79 -21.15 26.85 33.17
CA PRO A 79 -22.01 28.02 33.03
C PRO A 79 -23.48 27.61 33.17
N GLU A 80 -24.31 28.50 33.71
CA GLU A 80 -25.75 28.28 33.80
C GLU A 80 -26.35 28.02 32.41
N LEU A 81 -27.25 27.04 32.32
CA LEU A 81 -27.89 26.64 31.07
C LEU A 81 -28.60 27.86 30.43
N TRP A 82 -28.35 28.11 29.15
CA TRP A 82 -28.90 29.22 28.36
C TRP A 82 -28.46 30.63 28.78
N SER A 83 -27.46 30.76 29.66
CA SER A 83 -26.81 32.06 29.88
C SER A 83 -26.07 32.55 28.63
N SER A 84 -25.83 33.86 28.54
CA SER A 84 -24.97 34.44 27.49
C SER A 84 -23.58 33.79 27.47
N VAL A 85 -23.02 33.53 28.65
CA VAL A 85 -21.73 32.86 28.86
C VAL A 85 -21.76 31.40 28.36
N PHE A 86 -22.88 30.69 28.53
CA PHE A 86 -23.06 29.35 27.97
C PHE A 86 -23.01 29.37 26.44
N LEU A 87 -23.76 30.28 25.81
CA LEU A 87 -23.79 30.40 24.34
C LEU A 87 -22.43 30.81 23.79
N GLU A 88 -21.76 31.77 24.43
CA GLU A 88 -20.44 32.25 24.04
C GLU A 88 -19.38 31.13 24.14
N LYS A 89 -19.35 30.39 25.25
CA LYS A 89 -18.46 29.23 25.43
C LYS A 89 -18.61 28.22 24.30
N TRP A 90 -19.82 27.74 24.05
CA TRP A 90 -20.04 26.69 23.06
C TRP A 90 -19.82 27.16 21.63
N PHE A 91 -20.11 28.42 21.34
CA PHE A 91 -19.80 29.03 20.05
C PHE A 91 -18.29 29.03 19.80
N TRP A 92 -17.48 29.58 20.72
CA TRP A 92 -16.03 29.67 20.56
C TRP A 92 -15.34 28.31 20.62
N THR A 93 -15.72 27.42 21.53
CA THR A 93 -15.19 26.05 21.59
C THR A 93 -15.57 25.26 20.34
N GLY A 94 -16.80 25.40 19.84
CA GLY A 94 -17.23 24.79 18.58
C GLY A 94 -16.44 25.30 17.38
N LEU A 95 -16.19 26.61 17.32
CA LEU A 95 -15.40 27.26 16.28
C LEU A 95 -13.93 26.80 16.31
N ALA A 96 -13.32 26.78 17.49
CA ALA A 96 -11.96 26.29 17.70
C ALA A 96 -11.82 24.81 17.34
N LEU A 97 -12.81 23.99 17.73
CA LEU A 97 -12.84 22.57 17.36
C LEU A 97 -12.91 22.40 15.83
N LEU A 98 -13.80 23.14 15.17
CA LEU A 98 -13.97 23.05 13.71
C LEU A 98 -12.68 23.46 12.98
N PHE A 99 -12.15 24.65 13.25
CA PHE A 99 -10.94 25.14 12.58
C PHE A 99 -9.69 24.36 12.97
N GLY A 100 -9.55 24.00 14.25
CA GLY A 100 -8.44 23.19 14.73
C GLY A 100 -8.40 21.81 14.06
N THR A 101 -9.56 21.17 13.89
CA THR A 101 -9.67 19.88 13.18
C THR A 101 -9.38 20.02 11.69
N LEU A 102 -9.92 21.05 11.01
CA LEU A 102 -9.63 21.28 9.59
C LEU A 102 -8.15 21.58 9.35
N LEU A 103 -7.53 22.37 10.23
CA LEU A 103 -6.11 22.69 10.18
C LEU A 103 -5.26 21.43 10.45
N GLU A 104 -5.60 20.64 11.47
CA GLU A 104 -4.97 19.36 11.79
C GLU A 104 -4.95 18.44 10.56
N PHE A 105 -6.11 18.18 9.96
CA PHE A 105 -6.20 17.33 8.77
C PHE A 105 -5.38 17.90 7.61
N TYR A 106 -5.49 19.20 7.32
CA TYR A 106 -4.72 19.83 6.25
C TYR A 106 -3.21 19.67 6.43
N LEU A 107 -2.70 19.92 7.65
CA LEU A 107 -1.29 19.79 7.98
C LEU A 107 -0.82 18.33 7.92
N LEU A 108 -1.59 17.41 8.50
CA LEU A 108 -1.26 15.97 8.47
C LEU A 108 -1.21 15.43 7.04
N TYR A 109 -2.17 15.78 6.18
CA TYR A 109 -2.13 15.37 4.79
C TYR A 109 -0.97 16.00 4.02
N ARG A 110 -0.63 17.27 4.28
CA ARG A 110 0.56 17.92 3.69
C ARG A 110 1.85 17.22 4.10
N ILE A 111 1.99 16.87 5.38
CA ILE A 111 3.13 16.11 5.91
C ILE A 111 3.18 14.72 5.26
N GLY A 112 2.06 14.00 5.23
CA GLY A 112 1.94 12.68 4.61
C GLY A 112 2.34 12.68 3.13
N LEU A 113 1.74 13.56 2.32
CA LEU A 113 2.03 13.71 0.89
C LEU A 113 3.48 14.12 0.63
N SER A 114 4.02 15.06 1.42
CA SER A 114 5.44 15.43 1.32
C SER A 114 6.37 14.25 1.61
N SER A 115 6.05 13.42 2.59
CA SER A 115 6.87 12.27 2.95
C SER A 115 6.76 11.14 1.94
N VAL A 116 5.56 10.93 1.40
CA VAL A 116 5.31 10.00 0.29
C VAL A 116 6.13 10.38 -0.94
N TYR A 117 6.11 11.66 -1.31
CA TYR A 117 6.91 12.19 -2.41
C TYR A 117 8.41 11.97 -2.18
N LYS A 118 8.95 12.38 -1.03
CA LYS A 118 10.36 12.21 -0.69
C LYS A 118 10.81 10.75 -0.73
N MET A 119 9.99 9.83 -0.21
CA MET A 119 10.30 8.40 -0.22
C MET A 119 10.22 7.79 -1.63
N THR A 120 9.33 8.29 -2.48
CA THR A 120 9.22 7.88 -3.90
C THR A 120 10.46 8.30 -4.67
N ARG A 121 10.90 9.55 -4.51
CA ARG A 121 12.16 10.05 -5.12
C ARG A 121 13.38 9.29 -4.62
N LEU A 122 13.39 8.92 -3.33
CA LEU A 122 14.43 8.06 -2.75
C LEU A 122 14.45 6.67 -3.39
N ALA A 123 13.30 6.13 -3.79
CA ALA A 123 13.19 4.86 -4.50
C ALA A 123 13.62 4.95 -5.99
N GLY A 124 14.05 6.12 -6.47
CA GLY A 124 14.38 6.33 -7.89
C GLY A 124 13.17 6.24 -8.82
N LEU A 125 11.96 6.41 -8.28
CA LEU A 125 10.74 6.45 -9.07
C LEU A 125 10.42 7.91 -9.37
N ASP A 126 10.24 8.25 -10.63
CA ASP A 126 9.64 9.52 -11.00
C ASP A 126 8.12 9.45 -10.91
N LEU A 127 7.49 10.61 -10.78
CA LEU A 127 6.03 10.76 -10.85
C LEU A 127 5.53 10.68 -12.31
N GLU A 128 6.43 10.55 -13.28
CA GLU A 128 6.07 10.40 -14.69
C GLU A 128 5.12 9.22 -14.87
N GLU A 129 3.98 9.52 -15.49
CA GLU A 129 2.94 8.56 -15.77
C GLU A 129 3.40 7.66 -16.93
N ASP A 130 3.50 6.36 -16.65
CA ASP A 130 3.63 5.37 -17.71
C ASP A 130 2.25 5.26 -18.40
N PRO A 131 2.10 5.71 -19.66
CA PRO A 131 0.80 5.76 -20.34
C PRO A 131 0.17 4.38 -20.50
N ASP A 132 0.96 3.33 -20.28
CA ASP A 132 0.55 1.94 -20.37
C ASP A 132 -0.17 1.44 -19.11
N LEU A 133 0.03 2.09 -17.96
CA LEU A 133 -0.54 1.66 -16.67
C LEU A 133 -1.91 2.29 -16.44
N ILE A 134 -2.85 1.49 -15.92
CA ILE A 134 -4.18 1.97 -15.52
C ILE A 134 -4.06 2.79 -14.23
N THR A 135 -3.20 2.33 -13.31
CA THR A 135 -2.89 3.06 -12.08
C THR A 135 -1.53 3.76 -12.20
N GLY A 136 -1.54 5.04 -12.57
CA GLY A 136 -0.34 5.88 -12.56
C GLY A 136 0.32 5.94 -11.18
N VAL A 137 1.63 6.19 -11.15
CA VAL A 137 2.40 6.30 -9.89
C VAL A 137 1.82 7.41 -9.00
N SER A 138 1.45 8.55 -9.58
CA SER A 138 0.81 9.66 -8.86
C SER A 138 -0.53 9.28 -8.23
N ASN A 139 -1.38 8.52 -8.94
CA ASN A 139 -2.65 8.02 -8.40
C ASN A 139 -2.42 7.07 -7.23
N LEU A 140 -1.51 6.10 -7.39
CA LEU A 140 -1.15 5.15 -6.34
C LEU A 140 -0.68 5.87 -5.08
N LEU A 141 0.24 6.83 -5.23
CA LEU A 141 0.81 7.59 -4.12
C LEU A 141 -0.22 8.48 -3.45
N SER A 142 -1.05 9.17 -4.23
CA SER A 142 -2.12 10.01 -3.70
C SER A 142 -3.13 9.18 -2.91
N ARG A 143 -3.51 8.01 -3.41
CA ARG A 143 -4.50 7.15 -2.74
C ARG A 143 -3.96 6.59 -1.45
N LEU A 144 -2.71 6.13 -1.47
CA LEU A 144 -2.08 5.63 -0.27
C LEU A 144 -1.94 6.73 0.79
N ALA A 145 -1.49 7.92 0.40
CA ALA A 145 -1.33 9.06 1.31
C ALA A 145 -2.65 9.56 1.93
N LEU A 146 -3.75 9.39 1.19
CA LEU A 146 -5.10 9.81 1.60
C LEU A 146 -5.96 8.65 2.08
N GLU A 147 -5.36 7.46 2.28
CA GLU A 147 -6.03 6.22 2.69
C GLU A 147 -7.24 5.84 1.80
N ILE A 148 -7.20 6.26 0.54
CA ILE A 148 -8.21 5.89 -0.45
C ILE A 148 -7.93 4.44 -0.86
N PRO A 149 -8.93 3.54 -0.77
CA PRO A 149 -8.75 2.13 -1.13
C PRO A 149 -8.33 2.00 -2.60
N ASP A 150 -7.53 0.98 -2.92
CA ASP A 150 -7.17 0.62 -4.30
C ASP A 150 -8.42 0.21 -5.12
N PRO A 151 -8.40 0.33 -6.47
CA PRO A 151 -9.59 0.12 -7.28
C PRO A 151 -9.75 -1.37 -7.52
N ASP A 152 -10.99 -1.85 -7.61
CA ASP A 152 -11.25 -3.22 -8.01
C ASP A 152 -10.93 -3.36 -9.51
N LEU A 153 -9.70 -3.80 -9.82
CA LEU A 153 -9.24 -3.98 -11.19
C LEU A 153 -9.44 -5.42 -11.65
N ARG A 154 -10.01 -5.57 -12.84
CA ARG A 154 -10.02 -6.80 -13.62
C ARG A 154 -9.16 -6.57 -14.87
N LEU A 155 -7.88 -6.90 -14.76
CA LEU A 155 -6.92 -6.72 -15.85
C LEU A 155 -6.70 -8.05 -16.58
N LEU A 156 -6.67 -8.02 -17.92
CA LEU A 156 -6.43 -9.21 -18.76
C LEU A 156 -7.34 -10.41 -18.43
N GLY A 157 -8.56 -10.14 -17.96
CA GLY A 157 -9.52 -11.18 -17.57
C GLY A 157 -9.19 -11.91 -16.27
N ILE A 158 -8.26 -11.40 -15.44
CA ILE A 158 -7.93 -11.95 -14.12
C ILE A 158 -8.93 -11.42 -13.08
N ASP A 159 -9.48 -12.31 -12.25
CA ASP A 159 -10.38 -12.00 -11.13
C ASP A 159 -9.73 -12.40 -9.80
N PRO A 160 -9.29 -11.44 -8.97
CA PRO A 160 -8.64 -11.72 -7.69
C PRO A 160 -9.48 -12.57 -6.73
N TYR A 161 -10.81 -12.53 -6.85
CA TYR A 161 -11.72 -13.17 -5.90
C TYR A 161 -12.21 -14.55 -6.32
N ARG A 162 -11.60 -15.13 -7.35
CA ARG A 162 -12.02 -16.40 -7.95
C ARG A 162 -12.09 -17.57 -6.94
N LEU A 163 -11.14 -17.65 -6.01
CA LEU A 163 -11.06 -18.74 -5.02
C LEU A 163 -11.70 -18.40 -3.67
N THR A 164 -12.44 -17.28 -3.57
CA THR A 164 -13.01 -16.80 -2.31
C THR A 164 -14.53 -16.87 -2.27
N ASN A 165 -15.08 -17.16 -1.08
CA ASN A 165 -16.53 -17.12 -0.86
C ASN A 165 -17.02 -15.64 -0.78
N LYS A 166 -17.90 -15.25 -1.71
CA LYS A 166 -18.36 -13.86 -1.94
C LYS A 166 -18.96 -13.17 -0.70
N GLN A 167 -19.52 -13.93 0.23
CA GLN A 167 -20.17 -13.39 1.45
C GLN A 167 -19.15 -12.97 2.54
N SER A 168 -18.01 -13.67 2.65
CA SER A 168 -16.94 -13.32 3.59
C SER A 168 -16.22 -12.01 3.20
N LEU A 169 -16.12 -11.76 1.89
CA LEU A 169 -15.53 -10.53 1.34
C LEU A 169 -16.36 -9.29 1.67
N PHE A 170 -17.69 -9.37 1.58
CA PHE A 170 -18.56 -8.23 1.88
C PHE A 170 -18.40 -7.77 3.33
N ILE A 171 -18.40 -8.71 4.28
CA ILE A 171 -18.23 -8.43 5.72
C ILE A 171 -16.80 -7.90 6.01
N THR A 172 -15.77 -8.51 5.42
CA THR A 172 -14.37 -8.10 5.61
C THR A 172 -14.11 -6.70 5.02
N THR A 173 -14.67 -6.40 3.86
CA THR A 173 -14.55 -5.09 3.19
C THR A 173 -15.26 -3.99 3.98
N ILE A 174 -16.43 -4.27 4.56
CA ILE A 174 -17.15 -3.33 5.43
C ILE A 174 -16.37 -3.08 6.72
N LEU A 175 -15.91 -4.14 7.40
CA LEU A 175 -15.18 -4.02 8.67
C LEU A 175 -13.82 -3.33 8.50
N TYR A 176 -13.10 -3.59 7.40
CA TYR A 176 -11.81 -2.96 7.12
C TYR A 176 -11.95 -1.48 6.73
N LYS A 177 -12.95 -1.14 5.90
CA LYS A 177 -13.26 0.26 5.52
C LYS A 177 -13.79 1.08 6.70
N ALA A 178 -14.55 0.47 7.62
CA ALA A 178 -15.03 1.12 8.83
C ALA A 178 -13.90 1.35 9.85
N LYS A 179 -12.95 0.41 9.98
CA LYS A 179 -11.89 0.48 10.98
C LYS A 179 -10.98 1.71 10.81
N VAL A 180 -10.67 2.12 9.58
CA VAL A 180 -9.72 3.22 9.32
C VAL A 180 -10.36 4.58 9.61
N PHE A 181 -11.56 4.84 9.10
CA PHE A 181 -12.27 6.12 9.30
C PHE A 181 -12.87 6.29 10.70
N LEU A 182 -13.42 5.21 11.27
CA LEU A 182 -14.14 5.26 12.54
C LEU A 182 -13.19 5.19 13.74
N SER A 183 -11.98 4.65 13.58
CA SER A 183 -11.04 4.51 14.70
C SER A 183 -10.52 5.84 15.23
N ASN A 184 -10.23 6.84 14.39
CA ASN A 184 -9.76 8.13 14.89
C ASN A 184 -10.87 8.87 15.67
N LEU A 185 -12.10 8.82 15.17
CA LEU A 185 -13.26 9.42 15.84
C LEU A 185 -13.66 8.66 17.12
N VAL A 186 -13.73 7.32 17.06
CA VAL A 186 -14.08 6.47 18.20
C VAL A 186 -12.98 6.47 19.24
N ALA A 187 -11.70 6.49 18.87
CA ALA A 187 -10.60 6.66 19.81
C ALA A 187 -10.73 7.99 20.55
N LYS A 188 -10.90 9.12 19.84
CA LYS A 188 -11.13 10.45 20.44
C LYS A 188 -12.31 10.43 21.42
N ILE A 189 -13.42 9.76 21.08
CA ILE A 189 -14.62 9.67 21.93
C ILE A 189 -14.44 8.73 23.13
N VAL A 190 -13.90 7.53 22.92
CA VAL A 190 -13.72 6.50 23.97
C VAL A 190 -12.70 6.97 25.00
N ILE A 191 -11.59 7.55 24.56
CA ILE A 191 -10.56 8.11 25.45
C ILE A 191 -11.14 9.25 26.28
N ARG A 192 -11.85 10.21 25.65
CA ARG A 192 -12.51 11.32 26.37
C ARG A 192 -13.53 10.80 27.39
N LYS A 193 -14.30 9.76 27.05
CA LYS A 193 -15.34 9.19 27.92
C LYS A 193 -14.79 8.35 29.08
N ILE A 194 -13.68 7.65 28.87
CA ILE A 194 -13.01 6.86 29.94
C ILE A 194 -12.25 7.81 30.88
N LEU A 195 -11.54 8.81 30.36
CA LEU A 195 -10.78 9.77 31.18
C LEU A 195 -11.68 10.71 31.99
N ALA A 196 -12.87 11.05 31.46
CA ALA A 196 -13.86 11.86 32.18
C ALA A 196 -14.51 11.15 33.38
N ARG A 197 -14.37 9.81 33.50
CA ARG A 197 -15.05 9.00 34.53
C ARG A 197 -14.24 8.80 35.82
N ASN A 198 -12.93 9.04 35.79
CA ASN A 198 -12.04 8.90 36.95
C ASN A 198 -11.67 10.27 37.55
N SER A 199 -11.16 10.29 38.79
CA SER A 199 -10.74 11.47 39.58
C SER A 199 -9.69 12.39 38.92
N PHE A 200 -9.32 12.12 37.67
CA PHE A 200 -8.45 12.93 36.82
C PHE A 200 -9.20 14.01 36.03
N ARG A 201 -10.46 14.33 36.34
CA ARG A 201 -11.29 15.28 35.58
C ARG A 201 -10.61 16.63 35.24
N VAL A 202 -9.71 17.12 36.09
CA VAL A 202 -8.93 18.36 35.85
C VAL A 202 -7.79 18.16 34.84
N TYR A 203 -7.19 16.97 34.79
CA TYR A 203 -6.08 16.62 33.88
C TYR A 203 -6.54 15.85 32.64
N ALA A 204 -7.77 15.31 32.65
CA ALA A 204 -8.35 14.50 31.57
C ALA A 204 -8.35 15.26 30.24
N ASP A 205 -8.63 16.56 30.29
CA ASP A 205 -8.61 17.43 29.12
C ASP A 205 -7.19 17.55 28.54
N PHE A 206 -6.18 17.75 29.40
CA PHE A 206 -4.77 17.83 28.97
C PHE A 206 -4.18 16.50 28.50
N VAL A 207 -4.70 15.38 29.00
CA VAL A 207 -4.31 14.02 28.54
C VAL A 207 -4.87 13.71 27.15
N ALA A 208 -5.94 14.40 26.72
CA ALA A 208 -6.50 14.19 25.39
C ALA A 208 -5.51 14.58 24.27
N ALA A 209 -4.76 15.68 24.41
CA ALA A 209 -3.82 16.16 23.39
C ALA A 209 -2.65 15.20 23.10
N PRO A 210 -1.95 14.65 24.11
CA PRO A 210 -0.95 13.60 23.88
C PRO A 210 -1.53 12.36 23.19
N ILE A 211 -2.75 11.96 23.55
CA ILE A 211 -3.34 10.74 22.98
C ILE A 211 -3.74 10.95 21.52
N THR A 212 -4.33 12.08 21.17
CA THR A 212 -4.62 12.42 19.76
C THR A 212 -3.35 12.49 18.94
N ALA A 213 -2.32 13.17 19.46
CA ALA A 213 -1.00 13.25 18.84
C ALA A 213 -0.36 11.88 18.57
N ILE A 214 -0.44 10.96 19.54
CA ILE A 214 0.06 9.59 19.38
C ILE A 214 -0.71 8.85 18.29
N TRP A 215 -2.04 9.00 18.25
CA TRP A 215 -2.87 8.34 17.25
C TRP A 215 -2.55 8.81 15.83
N ASP A 216 -2.47 10.13 15.62
CA ASP A 216 -2.13 10.69 14.30
C ASP A 216 -0.74 10.23 13.84
N ALA A 217 0.21 10.11 14.77
CA ALA A 217 1.53 9.58 14.50
C ALA A 217 1.53 8.08 14.14
N ILE A 218 0.72 7.28 14.82
CA ILE A 218 0.52 5.85 14.49
C ILE A 218 -0.08 5.70 13.09
N VAL A 219 -1.09 6.51 12.74
CA VAL A 219 -1.73 6.47 11.42
C VAL A 219 -0.70 6.75 10.32
N LEU A 220 0.04 7.87 10.40
CA LEU A 220 1.06 8.17 9.38
C LEU A 220 2.20 7.15 9.36
N TYR A 221 2.57 6.56 10.51
CA TYR A 221 3.55 5.47 10.56
C TYR A 221 3.08 4.26 9.74
N ILE A 222 1.83 3.86 9.89
CA ILE A 222 1.24 2.72 9.16
C ILE A 222 1.22 3.01 7.66
N ILE A 223 0.73 4.19 7.25
CA ILE A 223 0.70 4.61 5.84
C ILE A 223 2.10 4.55 5.21
N LEU A 224 3.10 5.16 5.87
CA LEU A 224 4.46 5.18 5.32
C LEU A 224 5.15 3.81 5.36
N LYS A 225 4.81 2.96 6.32
CA LYS A 225 5.30 1.57 6.34
C LYS A 225 4.76 0.80 5.16
N GLU A 226 3.46 0.93 4.86
CA GLU A 226 2.84 0.33 3.68
C GLU A 226 3.44 0.88 2.38
N LEU A 227 3.64 2.19 2.29
CA LEU A 227 4.32 2.83 1.15
C LEU A 227 5.69 2.23 0.92
N ARG A 228 6.48 2.10 1.98
CA ARG A 228 7.84 1.55 1.88
C ARG A 228 7.82 0.14 1.29
N THR A 229 6.88 -0.71 1.68
CA THR A 229 6.69 -2.04 1.10
C THR A 229 6.33 -1.95 -0.38
N ARG A 230 5.34 -1.12 -0.75
CA ARG A 230 4.91 -0.94 -2.16
C ARG A 230 6.02 -0.40 -3.06
N LEU A 231 6.84 0.53 -2.57
CA LEU A 231 7.99 1.09 -3.30
C LEU A 231 9.09 0.05 -3.47
N LEU A 232 9.42 -0.69 -2.41
CA LEU A 232 10.40 -1.78 -2.47
C LEU A 232 9.99 -2.82 -3.51
N THR A 233 8.73 -3.27 -3.47
CA THR A 233 8.26 -4.28 -4.43
C THR A 233 8.12 -3.73 -5.84
N ARG A 234 7.98 -2.41 -6.03
CA ARG A 234 8.07 -1.77 -7.37
C ARG A 234 9.48 -1.87 -7.92
N ILE A 235 10.51 -1.66 -7.10
CA ILE A 235 11.92 -1.85 -7.51
C ILE A 235 12.13 -3.31 -7.92
N LEU A 236 11.73 -4.26 -7.07
CA LEU A 236 11.84 -5.69 -7.38
C LEU A 236 11.07 -6.08 -8.64
N SER A 237 9.90 -5.46 -8.88
CA SER A 237 9.11 -5.71 -10.09
C SER A 237 9.80 -5.21 -11.35
N LYS A 238 10.50 -4.06 -11.30
CA LYS A 238 11.31 -3.58 -12.42
C LYS A 238 12.45 -4.54 -12.73
N GLU A 239 13.21 -4.93 -11.71
CA GLU A 239 14.32 -5.87 -11.84
C GLU A 239 13.83 -7.25 -12.35
N LEU A 240 12.71 -7.74 -11.83
CA LEU A 240 12.11 -9.00 -12.27
C LEU A 240 11.67 -8.95 -13.73
N VAL A 241 11.05 -7.86 -14.18
CA VAL A 241 10.67 -7.68 -15.59
C VAL A 241 11.91 -7.63 -16.46
N GLU A 242 12.93 -6.86 -16.09
CA GLU A 242 14.20 -6.78 -16.82
C GLU A 242 14.87 -8.16 -16.95
N ASP A 243 14.95 -8.92 -15.86
CA ASP A 243 15.50 -10.27 -15.85
C ASP A 243 14.70 -11.23 -16.77
N ILE A 244 13.37 -11.21 -16.72
CA ILE A 244 12.53 -12.04 -17.58
C ILE A 244 12.71 -11.66 -19.06
N LEU A 245 12.73 -10.36 -19.36
CA LEU A 245 12.86 -9.87 -20.73
C LEU A 245 14.25 -10.10 -21.31
N SER A 246 15.30 -10.10 -20.50
CA SER A 246 16.65 -10.49 -20.93
C SER A 246 16.70 -11.93 -21.47
N ARG A 247 15.81 -12.80 -20.97
CA ARG A 247 15.66 -14.21 -21.38
C ARG A 247 14.57 -14.41 -22.44
N LYS A 248 13.88 -13.35 -22.88
CA LYS A 248 12.72 -13.46 -23.78
C LYS A 248 12.97 -14.31 -25.03
N ASN A 249 14.19 -14.25 -25.60
CA ASN A 249 14.51 -14.97 -26.83
C ASN A 249 14.81 -16.46 -26.60
N SER A 250 15.22 -16.85 -25.39
CA SER A 250 15.45 -18.25 -25.04
C SER A 250 14.20 -18.96 -24.52
N LEU A 251 13.18 -18.21 -24.07
CA LEU A 251 11.92 -18.76 -23.60
C LEU A 251 11.03 -19.24 -24.74
N SER A 252 10.53 -20.47 -24.60
CA SER A 252 9.45 -21.04 -25.41
C SER A 252 8.19 -20.17 -25.34
N ARG A 253 7.28 -20.36 -26.29
CA ARG A 253 5.99 -19.65 -26.29
C ARG A 253 5.18 -20.03 -25.06
N GLU A 254 5.20 -21.30 -24.71
CA GLU A 254 4.53 -21.90 -23.56
C GLU A 254 5.09 -21.32 -22.26
N ALA A 255 6.41 -21.15 -22.14
CA ALA A 255 7.04 -20.54 -20.97
C ALA A 255 6.65 -19.07 -20.79
N LYS A 256 6.54 -18.30 -21.88
CA LYS A 256 6.09 -16.90 -21.83
C LYS A 256 4.65 -16.81 -21.31
N ILE A 257 3.77 -17.69 -21.77
CA ILE A 257 2.40 -17.78 -21.29
C ILE A 257 2.40 -18.23 -19.82
N ALA A 258 3.17 -19.25 -19.46
CA ALA A 258 3.28 -19.74 -18.09
C ALA A 258 3.79 -18.67 -17.11
N CYS A 259 4.72 -17.80 -17.52
CA CYS A 259 5.16 -16.66 -16.72
C CYS A 259 4.00 -15.69 -16.43
N MET A 260 3.20 -15.34 -17.45
CA MET A 260 2.02 -14.48 -17.25
C MET A 260 0.95 -15.16 -16.39
N THR A 261 0.72 -16.45 -16.60
CA THR A 261 -0.23 -17.26 -15.82
C THR A 261 0.21 -17.44 -14.36
N ALA A 262 1.51 -17.54 -14.10
CA ALA A 262 2.06 -17.56 -12.74
C ALA A 262 1.74 -16.26 -11.99
N ILE A 263 1.88 -15.11 -12.64
CA ILE A 263 1.52 -13.81 -12.05
C ILE A 263 -0.01 -13.68 -11.90
N GLY A 264 -0.79 -14.18 -12.86
CA GLY A 264 -2.25 -14.22 -12.74
C GLY A 264 -2.73 -15.05 -11.54
N ASN A 265 -2.11 -16.21 -11.32
CA ASN A 265 -2.38 -17.04 -10.15
C ASN A 265 -1.93 -16.38 -8.83
N SER A 266 -0.82 -15.62 -8.83
CA SER A 266 -0.40 -14.87 -7.64
C SER A 266 -1.44 -13.82 -7.22
N VAL A 267 -2.10 -13.15 -8.18
CA VAL A 267 -3.21 -12.21 -7.91
C VAL A 267 -4.38 -12.91 -7.22
N VAL A 268 -4.70 -14.15 -7.62
CA VAL A 268 -5.76 -14.94 -6.99
C VAL A 268 -5.36 -15.40 -5.59
N PHE A 269 -4.11 -15.84 -5.41
CA PHE A 269 -3.61 -16.28 -4.10
C PHE A 269 -3.55 -15.14 -3.08
N THR A 270 -3.14 -13.95 -3.53
CA THR A 270 -3.13 -12.73 -2.70
C THR A 270 -4.52 -12.08 -2.55
N GLN A 271 -5.50 -12.49 -3.36
CA GLN A 271 -6.88 -11.97 -3.39
C GLN A 271 -6.95 -10.45 -3.61
N ARG A 272 -5.92 -9.88 -4.23
CA ARG A 272 -5.75 -8.44 -4.43
C ARG A 272 -4.99 -8.16 -5.71
N PHE A 273 -5.45 -7.17 -6.47
CA PHE A 273 -4.72 -6.69 -7.63
C PHE A 273 -3.68 -5.65 -7.19
N HIS A 274 -2.52 -6.10 -6.71
CA HIS A 274 -1.45 -5.19 -6.30
C HIS A 274 -0.94 -4.38 -7.51
N PRO A 275 -0.76 -3.05 -7.41
CA PRO A 275 -0.32 -2.20 -8.53
C PRO A 275 1.02 -2.61 -9.17
N ASN A 276 1.85 -3.33 -8.41
CA ASN A 276 3.11 -3.88 -8.90
C ASN A 276 2.92 -5.15 -9.73
N LEU A 277 1.88 -5.96 -9.45
CA LEU A 277 1.50 -7.08 -10.32
C LEU A 277 0.89 -6.59 -11.63
N GLU A 278 0.09 -5.51 -11.57
CA GLU A 278 -0.37 -4.77 -12.76
C GLU A 278 0.81 -4.36 -13.65
N TYR A 279 1.82 -3.71 -13.07
CA TYR A 279 3.02 -3.30 -13.80
C TYR A 279 3.70 -4.47 -14.52
N ILE A 280 3.96 -5.59 -13.82
CA ILE A 280 4.63 -6.75 -14.41
C ILE A 280 3.78 -7.32 -15.54
N LEU A 281 2.48 -7.55 -15.31
CA LEU A 281 1.58 -8.13 -16.30
C LEU A 281 1.51 -7.30 -17.58
N ILE A 282 1.35 -5.98 -17.47
CA ILE A 282 1.26 -5.09 -18.63
C ILE A 282 2.57 -5.09 -19.42
N LYS A 283 3.72 -4.99 -18.74
CA LYS A 283 5.02 -4.97 -19.41
C LYS A 283 5.34 -6.30 -20.09
N LEU A 284 5.06 -7.43 -19.44
CA LEU A 284 5.26 -8.74 -20.05
C LEU A 284 4.28 -9.01 -21.19
N HIS A 285 3.00 -8.67 -21.04
CA HIS A 285 2.01 -8.82 -22.11
C HIS A 285 2.41 -8.05 -23.36
N LYS A 286 2.80 -6.77 -23.21
CA LYS A 286 3.28 -5.93 -24.32
C LYS A 286 4.57 -6.47 -24.94
N ALA A 287 5.50 -6.93 -24.11
CA ALA A 287 6.78 -7.42 -24.61
C ALA A 287 6.66 -8.78 -25.29
N PHE A 288 5.82 -9.70 -24.80
CA PHE A 288 5.66 -11.03 -25.37
C PHE A 288 4.79 -11.03 -26.63
N GLN A 289 3.86 -10.08 -26.77
CA GLN A 289 2.98 -9.95 -27.94
C GLN A 289 2.22 -11.25 -28.25
N ILE A 290 1.77 -11.94 -27.19
CA ILE A 290 1.00 -13.19 -27.32
C ILE A 290 -0.47 -12.86 -27.08
N GLU A 291 -1.25 -12.80 -28.17
CA GLU A 291 -2.69 -12.49 -28.10
C GLU A 291 -3.57 -13.75 -28.12
N ASN A 292 -3.00 -14.90 -28.52
CA ASN A 292 -3.73 -16.15 -28.72
C ASN A 292 -3.38 -17.18 -27.65
N TYR A 293 -4.10 -17.13 -26.52
CA TYR A 293 -4.19 -18.22 -25.55
C TYR A 293 -5.67 -18.43 -25.17
N HIS A 294 -6.13 -19.69 -25.15
CA HIS A 294 -7.56 -20.05 -25.10
C HIS A 294 -8.16 -20.12 -23.69
N PHE A 295 -7.48 -19.56 -22.68
CA PHE A 295 -7.85 -19.70 -21.28
C PHE A 295 -7.52 -18.42 -20.50
N ARG A 296 -8.06 -18.26 -19.28
CA ARG A 296 -7.74 -17.08 -18.45
C ARG A 296 -6.42 -17.27 -17.71
N LEU A 297 -5.63 -16.20 -17.61
CA LEU A 297 -4.32 -16.22 -16.92
C LEU A 297 -4.40 -16.55 -15.42
N ASP A 298 -5.60 -16.57 -14.84
CA ASP A 298 -5.85 -16.88 -13.44
C ASP A 298 -6.45 -18.28 -13.22
N GLU A 299 -6.40 -19.13 -14.24
CA GLU A 299 -6.79 -20.54 -14.17
C GLU A 299 -5.64 -21.38 -13.62
N TRP A 300 -5.89 -21.98 -12.46
CA TRP A 300 -4.97 -22.88 -11.79
C TRP A 300 -4.65 -24.10 -12.65
N GLU A 301 -5.69 -24.74 -13.18
CA GLU A 301 -5.59 -25.96 -13.97
C GLU A 301 -4.75 -25.73 -15.25
N SER A 302 -4.87 -24.53 -15.81
CA SER A 302 -4.12 -24.11 -17.00
C SER A 302 -2.63 -23.88 -16.68
N LEU A 303 -2.30 -23.33 -15.50
CA LEU A 303 -0.92 -23.23 -15.03
C LEU A 303 -0.30 -24.62 -14.82
N GLU A 304 -1.02 -25.52 -14.13
CA GLU A 304 -0.55 -26.87 -13.86
C GLU A 304 -0.25 -27.64 -15.15
N LYS A 305 -1.14 -27.51 -16.15
CA LYS A 305 -0.94 -28.14 -17.46
C LYS A 305 0.28 -27.58 -18.17
N LEU A 306 0.44 -26.25 -18.21
CA LEU A 306 1.62 -25.63 -18.81
C LEU A 306 2.90 -26.11 -18.15
N LEU A 307 2.97 -26.12 -16.82
CA LEU A 307 4.17 -26.52 -16.08
C LEU A 307 4.61 -27.97 -16.37
N LYS A 308 3.70 -28.87 -16.77
CA LYS A 308 4.02 -30.26 -17.15
C LYS A 308 4.73 -30.36 -18.51
N ASP A 309 4.44 -29.43 -19.40
CA ASP A 309 4.97 -29.42 -20.77
C ASP A 309 6.27 -28.60 -20.90
N LEU A 310 6.66 -27.87 -19.85
CA LEU A 310 7.89 -27.08 -19.81
C LEU A 310 9.12 -27.92 -19.47
N ASN A 311 10.28 -27.50 -19.96
CA ASN A 311 11.55 -28.02 -19.45
C ASN A 311 11.79 -27.55 -17.99
N GLU A 312 12.68 -28.23 -17.28
CA GLU A 312 12.91 -27.96 -15.85
C GLU A 312 13.41 -26.53 -15.57
N GLU A 313 14.16 -25.90 -16.49
CA GLU A 313 14.63 -24.52 -16.32
C GLU A 313 13.47 -23.51 -16.42
N GLU A 314 12.61 -23.66 -17.42
CA GLU A 314 11.43 -22.81 -17.64
C GLU A 314 10.38 -23.01 -16.54
N LYS A 315 10.20 -24.25 -16.09
CA LYS A 315 9.32 -24.59 -14.97
C LYS A 315 9.81 -23.96 -13.67
N GLU A 316 11.10 -24.08 -13.35
CA GLU A 316 11.68 -23.45 -12.16
C GLU A 316 11.59 -21.93 -12.20
N LEU A 317 11.79 -21.32 -13.38
CA LEU A 317 11.56 -19.89 -13.59
C LEU A 317 10.11 -19.49 -13.26
N CYS A 318 9.12 -20.19 -13.81
CA CYS A 318 7.70 -19.87 -13.59
C CYS A 318 7.31 -20.03 -12.11
N LEU A 319 7.77 -21.10 -11.46
CA LEU A 319 7.53 -21.32 -10.04
C LEU A 319 8.17 -20.22 -9.20
N LYS A 320 9.39 -19.78 -9.54
CA LYS A 320 10.07 -18.70 -8.84
C LYS A 320 9.37 -17.36 -9.02
N ILE A 321 8.87 -17.04 -10.22
CA ILE A 321 8.05 -15.85 -10.48
C ILE A 321 6.80 -15.87 -9.60
N LEU A 322 6.07 -17.00 -9.56
CA LEU A 322 4.90 -17.17 -8.68
C LEU A 322 5.27 -16.91 -7.22
N SER A 323 6.37 -17.50 -6.76
CA SER A 323 6.83 -17.37 -5.39
C SER A 323 7.21 -15.92 -5.03
N ILE A 324 7.94 -15.21 -5.90
CA ILE A 324 8.31 -13.79 -5.71
C ILE A 324 7.05 -12.92 -5.64
N THR A 325 6.13 -13.12 -6.58
CA THR A 325 4.94 -12.26 -6.72
C THR A 325 3.91 -12.45 -5.59
N CYS A 326 3.83 -13.63 -4.98
CA CYS A 326 3.04 -13.83 -3.76
C CYS A 326 3.62 -13.08 -2.54
N CYS A 327 4.93 -12.79 -2.52
CA CYS A 327 5.55 -12.09 -1.40
C CYS A 327 5.35 -10.55 -1.40
N PHE A 328 4.70 -9.98 -2.42
CA PHE A 328 4.66 -8.52 -2.61
C PHE A 328 3.91 -7.75 -1.52
N ASP A 329 3.02 -8.41 -0.78
CA ASP A 329 2.34 -7.82 0.37
C ASP A 329 3.21 -7.83 1.66
N GLY A 330 4.42 -8.41 1.60
CA GLY A 330 5.35 -8.49 2.73
C GLY A 330 4.90 -9.45 3.85
N LYS A 331 3.97 -10.35 3.54
CA LYS A 331 3.42 -11.37 4.44
C LYS A 331 2.86 -12.52 3.62
N ILE A 332 2.71 -13.68 4.25
CA ILE A 332 1.99 -14.82 3.68
C ILE A 332 0.72 -15.06 4.49
N SER A 333 -0.43 -15.08 3.84
CA SER A 333 -1.72 -15.41 4.42
C SER A 333 -1.87 -16.90 4.69
N SER A 334 -2.84 -17.25 5.55
CA SER A 334 -3.22 -18.65 5.76
C SER A 334 -3.72 -19.33 4.47
N PHE A 335 -4.34 -18.54 3.58
CA PHE A 335 -4.78 -19.01 2.28
C PHE A 335 -3.59 -19.40 1.40
N GLU A 336 -2.57 -18.54 1.29
CA GLU A 336 -1.35 -18.82 0.52
C GLU A 336 -0.56 -19.99 1.11
N ARG A 337 -0.43 -20.09 2.43
CA ARG A 337 0.22 -21.24 3.10
C ARG A 337 -0.44 -22.58 2.77
N LYS A 338 -1.76 -22.57 2.51
CA LYS A 338 -2.50 -23.78 2.15
C LYS A 338 -2.34 -24.15 0.66
N HIS A 339 -2.30 -23.16 -0.24
CA HIS A 339 -2.37 -23.42 -1.68
C HIS A 339 -1.01 -23.45 -2.37
N LEU A 340 -0.02 -22.67 -1.92
CA LEU A 340 1.33 -22.67 -2.51
C LEU A 340 2.02 -24.04 -2.49
N PRO A 341 1.95 -24.85 -1.42
CA PRO A 341 2.55 -26.18 -1.40
C PRO A 341 2.01 -27.11 -2.50
N LEU A 342 0.74 -26.95 -2.89
CA LEU A 342 0.12 -27.73 -3.97
C LEU A 342 0.78 -27.43 -5.33
N VAL A 343 1.35 -26.23 -5.48
CA VAL A 343 2.03 -25.80 -6.70
C VAL A 343 3.50 -26.23 -6.74
N PHE A 344 4.14 -26.24 -5.57
CA PHE A 344 5.57 -26.47 -5.46
C PHE A 344 5.95 -27.96 -5.50
N GLY A 345 4.99 -28.87 -5.33
CA GLY A 345 5.19 -30.30 -5.42
C GLY A 345 6.20 -30.81 -4.39
N GLU A 346 7.19 -31.58 -4.84
CA GLU A 346 8.18 -32.25 -3.97
C GLU A 346 9.07 -31.27 -3.19
N LYS A 347 9.37 -30.08 -3.74
CA LYS A 347 10.19 -29.04 -3.08
C LYS A 347 9.35 -28.02 -2.29
N SER A 348 8.13 -28.41 -1.89
CA SER A 348 7.17 -27.48 -1.28
C SER A 348 7.63 -26.89 0.04
N GLU A 349 8.19 -27.70 0.93
CA GLU A 349 8.63 -27.26 2.26
C GLU A 349 9.78 -26.25 2.16
N GLU A 350 10.83 -26.58 1.42
CA GLU A 350 11.98 -25.71 1.19
C GLU A 350 11.58 -24.39 0.54
N ARG A 351 10.75 -24.45 -0.51
CA ARG A 351 10.30 -23.23 -1.19
C ARG A 351 9.41 -22.38 -0.29
N LEU A 352 8.57 -22.99 0.55
CA LEU A 352 7.74 -22.24 1.49
C LEU A 352 8.60 -21.47 2.51
N VAL A 353 9.65 -22.09 3.05
CA VAL A 353 10.62 -21.42 3.95
C VAL A 353 11.30 -20.24 3.25
N TRP A 354 11.66 -20.41 1.98
CA TRP A 354 12.24 -19.34 1.16
C TRP A 354 11.23 -18.20 0.92
N VAL A 355 9.98 -18.51 0.57
CA VAL A 355 8.90 -17.52 0.38
C VAL A 355 8.68 -16.73 1.68
N GLU A 356 8.68 -17.41 2.83
CA GLU A 356 8.54 -16.76 4.13
C GLU A 356 9.69 -15.80 4.45
N SER A 357 10.91 -16.20 4.10
CA SER A 357 12.10 -15.37 4.28
C SER A 357 12.03 -14.12 3.39
N LEU A 358 11.67 -14.27 2.12
CA LEU A 358 11.49 -13.16 1.19
C LEU A 358 10.36 -12.22 1.64
N ALA A 359 9.20 -12.76 2.02
CA ALA A 359 8.07 -11.97 2.52
C ALA A 359 8.46 -11.16 3.76
N LYS A 360 9.19 -11.77 4.70
CA LYS A 360 9.68 -11.11 5.92
C LYS A 360 10.69 -10.00 5.61
N SER A 361 11.56 -10.22 4.63
CA SER A 361 12.52 -9.22 4.16
C SER A 361 11.83 -7.99 3.57
N ILE A 362 10.87 -8.24 2.66
CA ILE A 362 9.99 -7.21 2.08
C ILE A 362 9.22 -6.47 3.18
N GLY A 363 8.62 -7.18 4.13
CA GLY A 363 7.85 -6.59 5.23
C GLY A 363 8.68 -5.76 6.23
N ARG A 364 9.98 -6.04 6.34
CA ARG A 364 10.95 -5.22 7.11
C ARG A 364 11.47 -4.03 6.30
N GLY A 365 11.21 -4.02 5.00
CA GLY A 365 11.71 -3.05 4.03
C GLY A 365 13.22 -3.19 3.78
N ASP A 366 13.77 -4.39 3.92
CA ASP A 366 15.18 -4.67 3.66
C ASP A 366 15.37 -4.94 2.16
N LEU A 367 15.82 -3.92 1.43
CA LEU A 367 15.92 -4.00 -0.04
C LEU A 367 17.05 -4.93 -0.49
N GLU A 368 18.15 -5.00 0.26
CA GLU A 368 19.31 -5.83 -0.12
C GLU A 368 18.96 -7.31 0.01
N ASP A 369 18.48 -7.70 1.19
CA ASP A 369 18.10 -9.08 1.47
C ASP A 369 16.93 -9.52 0.54
N ALA A 370 15.93 -8.67 0.34
CA ALA A 370 14.83 -8.98 -0.57
C ALA A 370 15.29 -9.15 -2.02
N ARG A 371 16.25 -8.34 -2.49
CA ARG A 371 16.80 -8.43 -3.85
C ARG A 371 17.66 -9.66 -4.03
N GLU A 372 18.53 -9.96 -3.07
CA GLU A 372 19.35 -11.18 -3.11
C GLU A 372 18.48 -12.43 -3.15
N LEU A 373 17.42 -12.47 -2.34
CA LEU A 373 16.45 -13.55 -2.36
C LEU A 373 15.66 -13.60 -3.69
N SER A 374 15.28 -12.45 -4.27
CA SER A 374 14.45 -12.42 -5.49
C SER A 374 15.20 -12.67 -6.80
N LYS A 375 16.53 -12.75 -6.81
CA LYS A 375 17.31 -13.00 -8.04
C LYS A 375 16.85 -14.28 -8.72
N LEU A 376 16.50 -14.21 -10.00
CA LEU A 376 16.07 -15.40 -10.75
C LEU A 376 17.20 -16.43 -10.93
N GLY A 377 18.46 -15.98 -10.98
CA GLY A 377 19.65 -16.84 -10.97
C GLY A 377 20.00 -17.35 -9.57
N PHE A 378 19.38 -18.44 -9.13
CA PHE A 378 19.90 -19.26 -8.02
C PHE A 378 19.39 -20.69 -8.20
N SER A 379 20.32 -21.61 -8.44
CA SER A 379 20.16 -23.02 -8.07
C SER A 379 20.16 -23.06 -6.54
N VAL A 380 19.10 -23.58 -5.95
CA VAL A 380 19.07 -23.88 -4.52
C VAL A 380 20.35 -24.63 -4.15
N SER A 381 21.19 -24.02 -3.31
CA SER A 381 22.37 -24.69 -2.76
C SER A 381 21.88 -25.86 -1.91
N ARG A 382 22.27 -27.07 -2.33
CA ARG A 382 22.05 -28.32 -1.58
C ARG A 382 22.49 -28.22 -0.12
#